data_AF-A0A379WPH6-F1
#
_entry.id   AF-A0A379WPH6-F1
#
_cell.length_a   1.000
_cell.length_b   1.000
_cell.length_c   1.000
_cell.angle_alpha   90.00
_cell.angle_beta   90.00
_cell.angle_gamma   90.00
#
_symmetry.space_group_name_H-M   'P 1'
#
loop_
_entity.id
_entity.type
_entity.pdbx_description
1 polymer ?
#
loop_
_entity_poly.entity_id
_entity_poly.type
_entity_poly.pdbx_seq_one_letter_code
_entity_poly.pdbx_strand_id
1 'polypeptide(L)'
;MPSVVHYQQQGHTVGYAARDNAAQDTANTISSVKRMMGRSLADIQARYPHLPYRFKASVNGLPMIDTAAGLLNPVRVSADILKALAARASESLSGELDGVVITVPAYFDDAQRQGTKDAARLAGLHVLRLLNEPTAAAIAYGLDSGKEGVIAVYDLGGGTFDISILRLSRGVFEVLATGGDSALGGDDFDHLLADYIREQAGIADRSDNRVQRELLDAAIAAKIALSDADTVRVNVAAGRGRSLASSLTISFPRWLSARYWPAVAH
;
A
#
# COMPACT_ATOMS: atom_id res chain seq x y z
N MET A 1 -8.51 4.38 7.17
CA MET A 1 -9.28 3.82 6.03
C MET A 1 -8.29 3.18 5.06
N PRO A 2 -8.47 1.92 4.64
CA PRO A 2 -7.61 1.29 3.64
C PRO A 2 -7.69 1.99 2.28
N SER A 3 -6.57 2.07 1.57
CA SER A 3 -6.52 2.55 0.18
C SER A 3 -6.92 1.43 -0.79
N VAL A 4 -8.19 1.04 -0.73
CA VAL A 4 -8.78 -0.06 -1.50
C VAL A 4 -10.09 0.41 -2.13
N VAL A 5 -10.33 0.05 -3.39
CA VAL A 5 -11.57 0.33 -4.12
C VAL A 5 -12.10 -0.95 -4.74
N HIS A 6 -13.38 -1.26 -4.55
CA HIS A 6 -14.05 -2.39 -5.21
C HIS A 6 -15.05 -1.87 -6.23
N TYR A 7 -14.85 -2.22 -7.49
CA TYR A 7 -15.66 -1.76 -8.61
C TYR A 7 -16.74 -2.77 -8.99
N GLN A 8 -17.94 -2.28 -9.25
CA GLN A 8 -19.07 -3.06 -9.74
C GLN A 8 -19.60 -2.42 -11.02
N GLN A 9 -20.52 -3.09 -11.72
CA GLN A 9 -21.15 -2.51 -12.93
C GLN A 9 -21.86 -1.19 -12.62
N GLN A 10 -22.42 -1.06 -11.41
CA GLN A 10 -23.10 0.13 -10.94
C GLN A 10 -22.45 0.62 -9.64
N GLY A 11 -21.46 1.51 -9.79
CA GLY A 11 -20.80 2.16 -8.66
C GLY A 11 -19.57 1.40 -8.14
N HIS A 12 -19.10 1.84 -6.99
CA HIS A 12 -17.93 1.29 -6.31
C HIS A 12 -18.03 1.54 -4.80
N THR A 13 -17.29 0.74 -4.04
CA THR A 13 -17.06 0.99 -2.61
C THR A 13 -15.59 1.30 -2.37
N VAL A 14 -15.28 2.03 -1.29
CA VAL A 14 -13.91 2.40 -0.90
C VAL A 14 -13.66 2.01 0.56
N GLY A 15 -12.41 1.68 0.89
CA GLY A 15 -11.98 1.50 2.27
C GLY A 15 -12.26 0.09 2.80
N TYR A 16 -12.82 0.00 4.01
CA TYR A 16 -13.06 -1.28 4.68
C TYR A 16 -14.08 -2.13 3.91
N ALA A 17 -15.19 -1.55 3.45
CA ALA A 17 -16.20 -2.26 2.67
C ALA A 17 -15.64 -2.82 1.35
N ALA A 18 -14.73 -2.08 0.70
CA ALA A 18 -14.02 -2.57 -0.48
C ALA A 18 -13.08 -3.73 -0.13
N ARG A 19 -12.34 -3.60 0.98
CA ARG A 19 -11.40 -4.62 1.45
C ARG A 19 -12.09 -5.95 1.75
N ASP A 20 -13.30 -5.93 2.31
CA ASP A 20 -14.05 -7.16 2.64
C ASP A 20 -14.38 -7.99 1.40
N ASN A 21 -14.43 -7.36 0.21
CA ASN A 21 -14.66 -8.04 -1.07
C ASN A 21 -13.38 -8.56 -1.74
N ALA A 22 -12.19 -8.22 -1.22
CA ALA A 22 -10.93 -8.46 -1.92
C ALA A 22 -10.68 -9.93 -2.25
N ALA A 23 -11.08 -10.86 -1.37
CA ALA A 23 -10.94 -12.30 -1.60
C ALA A 23 -12.02 -12.87 -2.54
N GLN A 24 -13.23 -12.30 -2.52
CA GLN A 24 -14.34 -12.80 -3.34
C GLN A 24 -14.29 -12.28 -4.78
N ASP A 25 -13.80 -11.06 -4.97
CA ASP A 25 -13.73 -10.38 -6.25
C ASP A 25 -12.38 -9.70 -6.47
N THR A 26 -11.34 -10.53 -6.56
CA THR A 26 -9.93 -10.12 -6.63
C THR A 26 -9.60 -9.25 -7.85
N ALA A 27 -10.27 -9.48 -8.99
CA ALA A 27 -10.02 -8.75 -10.22
C ALA A 27 -10.58 -7.31 -10.20
N ASN A 28 -11.64 -7.06 -9.42
CA ASN A 28 -12.30 -5.75 -9.33
C ASN A 28 -12.00 -5.01 -8.02
N THR A 29 -11.28 -5.62 -7.09
CA THR A 29 -10.90 -5.00 -5.81
C THR A 29 -9.45 -4.52 -5.83
N ILE A 30 -9.26 -3.24 -6.16
CA ILE A 30 -7.93 -2.66 -6.40
C ILE A 30 -7.35 -2.10 -5.09
N SER A 31 -6.22 -2.66 -4.67
CA SER A 31 -5.38 -2.18 -3.57
C SER A 31 -3.97 -1.79 -4.06
N SER A 32 -3.25 -1.05 -3.22
CA SER A 32 -1.85 -0.62 -3.47
C SER A 32 -1.65 0.12 -4.81
N VAL A 33 -2.68 0.82 -5.29
CA VAL A 33 -2.66 1.52 -6.59
C VAL A 33 -1.56 2.59 -6.69
N LYS A 34 -1.10 3.14 -5.55
CA LYS A 34 0.05 4.06 -5.49
C LYS A 34 1.31 3.47 -6.14
N ARG A 35 1.52 2.15 -6.05
CA ARG A 35 2.66 1.45 -6.68
C ARG A 35 2.61 1.48 -8.22
N MET A 36 1.45 1.78 -8.82
CA MET A 36 1.25 1.84 -10.28
C MET A 36 1.32 3.26 -10.85
N MET A 37 1.29 4.29 -10.00
CA MET A 37 1.28 5.69 -10.42
C MET A 37 2.59 6.04 -11.12
N GLY A 38 2.49 6.72 -12.27
CA GLY A 38 3.63 7.18 -13.06
C GLY A 38 4.45 6.08 -13.75
N ARG A 39 4.05 4.80 -13.65
CA ARG A 39 4.78 3.67 -14.24
C ARG A 39 4.15 3.20 -15.55
N SER A 40 4.97 2.59 -16.42
CA SER A 40 4.48 1.86 -17.59
C SER A 40 3.87 0.53 -17.19
N LEU A 41 3.00 -0.03 -18.04
CA LEU A 41 2.44 -1.35 -17.80
C LEU A 41 3.54 -2.44 -17.73
N ALA A 42 4.56 -2.33 -18.58
CA ALA A 42 5.68 -3.27 -18.59
C ALA A 42 6.46 -3.27 -17.27
N ASP A 43 6.73 -2.10 -16.68
CA ASP A 43 7.40 -1.99 -15.37
C ASP A 43 6.55 -2.63 -14.25
N ILE A 44 5.24 -2.39 -14.27
CA ILE A 44 4.30 -2.99 -13.29
C ILE A 44 4.28 -4.51 -13.41
N GLN A 45 4.19 -5.05 -14.62
CA GLN A 45 4.16 -6.50 -14.84
C GLN A 45 5.49 -7.17 -14.47
N ALA A 46 6.62 -6.51 -14.69
CA ALA A 46 7.92 -7.01 -14.30
C ALA A 46 8.10 -7.05 -12.77
N ARG A 47 7.63 -6.01 -12.07
CA ARG A 47 7.78 -5.90 -10.60
C ARG A 47 6.74 -6.70 -9.83
N TYR A 48 5.51 -6.76 -10.33
CA TYR A 48 4.36 -7.33 -9.64
C TYR A 48 3.64 -8.35 -10.54
N PRO A 49 4.30 -9.45 -10.93
CA PRO A 49 3.78 -10.41 -11.92
C PRO A 49 2.53 -11.18 -11.46
N HIS A 50 2.21 -11.13 -10.16
CA HIS A 50 1.13 -11.91 -9.55
C HIS A 50 -0.06 -11.05 -9.08
N LEU A 51 -0.16 -9.80 -9.52
CA LEU A 51 -1.34 -9.00 -9.24
C LEU A 51 -2.59 -9.68 -9.84
N PRO A 52 -3.72 -9.74 -9.10
CA PRO A 52 -4.93 -10.39 -9.59
C PRO A 52 -5.69 -9.55 -10.64
N TYR A 53 -5.20 -8.37 -10.96
CA TYR A 53 -5.85 -7.41 -11.84
C TYR A 53 -5.62 -7.75 -13.30
N ARG A 54 -6.63 -7.45 -14.12
CA ARG A 54 -6.53 -7.57 -15.57
C ARG A 54 -6.07 -6.23 -16.13
N PHE A 55 -4.95 -6.23 -16.83
CA PHE A 55 -4.40 -5.01 -17.40
C PHE A 55 -4.56 -4.96 -18.92
N LYS A 56 -4.72 -3.73 -19.45
CA LYS A 56 -4.56 -3.39 -20.86
C LYS A 56 -3.58 -2.24 -20.98
N ALA A 57 -2.77 -2.24 -22.03
CA ALA A 57 -1.95 -1.08 -22.35
C ALA A 57 -2.84 0.01 -22.95
N SER A 58 -2.67 1.25 -22.49
CA SER A 58 -3.10 2.42 -23.25
C SER A 58 -2.23 2.59 -24.51
N VAL A 59 -2.62 3.52 -25.39
CA VAL A 59 -1.85 3.88 -26.59
C VAL A 59 -0.40 4.29 -26.28
N ASN A 60 -0.14 4.82 -25.10
CA ASN A 60 1.19 5.26 -24.65
C ASN A 60 1.87 4.23 -23.71
N GLY A 61 1.37 3.00 -23.63
CA GLY A 61 1.95 1.94 -22.78
C GLY A 61 1.71 2.12 -21.28
N LEU A 62 0.89 3.08 -20.86
CA LEU A 62 0.46 3.25 -19.46
C LEU A 62 -0.59 2.18 -19.09
N PRO A 63 -0.63 1.75 -17.82
CA PRO A 63 -1.55 0.71 -17.34
C PRO A 63 -3.01 1.20 -17.33
N MET A 64 -3.90 0.41 -17.94
CA MET A 64 -5.34 0.46 -17.74
C MET A 64 -5.79 -0.82 -17.03
N ILE A 65 -6.58 -0.68 -15.98
CA ILE A 65 -7.14 -1.77 -15.17
C ILE A 65 -8.54 -2.07 -15.71
N ASP A 66 -8.75 -3.30 -16.20
CA ASP A 66 -10.03 -3.77 -16.71
C ASP A 66 -10.90 -4.28 -15.56
N THR A 67 -11.92 -3.49 -15.20
CA THR A 67 -12.82 -3.74 -14.08
C THR A 67 -14.26 -3.87 -14.56
N ALA A 68 -15.18 -4.28 -13.67
CA ALA A 68 -16.61 -4.31 -13.92
C ALA A 68 -17.20 -2.92 -14.25
N ALA A 69 -16.54 -1.84 -13.82
CA ALA A 69 -16.89 -0.46 -14.15
C ALA A 69 -16.25 0.03 -15.47
N GLY A 70 -15.54 -0.86 -16.19
CA GLY A 70 -14.79 -0.54 -17.40
C GLY A 70 -13.30 -0.34 -17.15
N LEU A 71 -12.62 0.24 -18.14
CA LEU A 71 -11.18 0.49 -18.09
C LEU A 71 -10.87 1.74 -17.27
N LEU A 72 -10.11 1.57 -16.19
CA LEU A 72 -9.73 2.63 -15.26
C LEU A 72 -8.21 2.75 -15.19
N ASN A 73 -7.68 3.97 -15.14
CA ASN A 73 -6.24 4.18 -14.89
C ASN A 73 -5.97 4.34 -13.38
N PRO A 74 -4.71 4.20 -12.92
CA PRO A 74 -4.35 4.37 -11.52
C PRO A 74 -4.74 5.74 -10.91
N VAL A 75 -4.72 6.79 -11.73
CA VAL A 75 -5.13 8.15 -11.34
C VAL A 75 -6.60 8.18 -10.95
N ARG A 76 -7.46 7.51 -11.72
CA ARG A 76 -8.91 7.44 -11.44
C ARG A 76 -9.20 6.68 -10.15
N VAL A 77 -8.54 5.55 -9.92
CA VAL A 77 -8.67 4.78 -8.67
C VAL A 77 -8.23 5.62 -7.47
N SER A 78 -7.12 6.35 -7.59
CA SER A 78 -6.65 7.26 -6.56
C SER A 78 -7.64 8.41 -6.30
N ALA A 79 -8.30 8.92 -7.34
CA ALA A 79 -9.33 9.95 -7.22
C ALA A 79 -10.54 9.46 -6.42
N ASP A 80 -11.01 8.25 -6.66
CA ASP A 80 -12.13 7.66 -5.90
C ASP A 80 -11.77 7.51 -4.41
N ILE A 81 -10.50 7.16 -4.09
CA ILE A 81 -10.00 7.14 -2.71
C ILE A 81 -9.97 8.54 -2.08
N LEU A 82 -9.43 9.54 -2.80
CA LEU A 82 -9.34 10.91 -2.32
C LEU A 82 -10.73 11.52 -2.09
N LYS A 83 -11.70 11.21 -2.96
CA LYS A 83 -13.09 11.65 -2.80
C LYS A 83 -13.73 11.09 -1.53
N ALA A 84 -13.50 9.81 -1.23
CA ALA A 84 -13.98 9.18 0.00
C ALA A 84 -13.34 9.80 1.26
N LEU A 85 -12.03 10.11 1.21
CA LEU A 85 -11.34 10.81 2.30
C LEU A 85 -11.90 12.21 2.52
N ALA A 86 -12.14 12.97 1.44
CA ALA A 86 -12.69 14.30 1.50
C ALA A 86 -14.11 14.33 2.09
N ALA A 87 -14.99 13.42 1.66
CA ALA A 87 -16.33 13.30 2.21
C ALA A 87 -16.29 13.07 3.74
N ARG A 88 -15.40 12.18 4.20
CA ARG A 88 -15.21 11.88 5.62
C ARG A 88 -14.64 13.08 6.40
N ALA A 89 -13.75 13.86 5.79
CA ALA A 89 -13.23 15.09 6.38
C ALA A 89 -14.32 16.17 6.48
N SER A 90 -15.13 16.36 5.44
CA SER A 90 -16.25 17.31 5.44
C SER A 90 -17.29 16.99 6.52
N GLU A 91 -17.66 15.71 6.69
CA GLU A 91 -18.52 15.27 7.80
C GLU A 91 -17.91 15.58 9.17
N SER A 92 -16.60 15.40 9.32
CA SER A 92 -15.91 15.61 10.59
C SER A 92 -15.74 17.09 10.95
N LEU A 93 -15.56 17.96 9.95
CA LEU A 93 -15.31 19.40 10.12
C LEU A 93 -16.58 20.25 10.05
N SER A 94 -17.72 19.68 9.61
CA SER A 94 -19.01 20.38 9.47
C SER A 94 -18.91 21.66 8.60
N GLY A 95 -18.21 21.58 7.46
CA GLY A 95 -18.01 22.70 6.54
C GLY A 95 -17.46 22.28 5.17
N GLU A 96 -17.43 23.23 4.24
CA GLU A 96 -16.81 23.03 2.92
C GLU A 96 -15.27 23.04 3.03
N LEU A 97 -14.60 22.26 2.19
CA LEU A 97 -13.15 22.19 2.15
C LEU A 97 -12.59 23.20 1.15
N ASP A 98 -11.92 24.26 1.63
CA ASP A 98 -11.30 25.28 0.77
C ASP A 98 -10.11 24.75 -0.06
N GLY A 99 -9.43 23.73 0.47
CA GLY A 99 -8.29 23.13 -0.18
C GLY A 99 -7.62 22.04 0.64
N VAL A 100 -6.71 21.32 0.00
CA VAL A 100 -6.01 20.18 0.58
C VAL A 100 -4.50 20.28 0.38
N VAL A 101 -3.75 19.81 1.35
CA VAL A 101 -2.33 19.47 1.20
C VAL A 101 -2.24 17.95 1.13
N ILE A 102 -1.61 17.41 0.09
CA ILE A 102 -1.49 15.97 -0.13
C ILE A 102 -0.03 15.57 0.02
N THR A 103 0.24 14.55 0.83
CA THR A 103 1.59 14.03 1.00
C THR A 103 1.99 13.13 -0.18
N VAL A 104 3.27 13.17 -0.55
CA VAL A 104 3.88 12.28 -1.54
C VAL A 104 5.27 11.83 -1.07
N PRO A 105 5.76 10.64 -1.46
CA PRO A 105 7.13 10.22 -1.17
C PRO A 105 8.15 11.25 -1.65
N ALA A 106 9.27 11.38 -0.93
CA ALA A 106 10.29 12.36 -1.30
C ALA A 106 10.84 12.06 -2.71
N TYR A 107 10.97 10.77 -3.03
CA TYR A 107 11.48 10.25 -4.29
C TYR A 107 10.51 10.24 -5.46
N PHE A 108 9.28 10.70 -5.28
CA PHE A 108 8.36 10.76 -6.41
C PHE A 108 8.88 11.69 -7.49
N ASP A 109 8.93 11.17 -8.72
CA ASP A 109 9.26 11.92 -9.91
C ASP A 109 8.10 12.84 -10.34
N ASP A 110 8.33 13.64 -11.39
CA ASP A 110 7.35 14.59 -11.89
C ASP A 110 6.07 13.90 -12.39
N ALA A 111 6.17 12.71 -13.00
CA ALA A 111 5.01 11.98 -13.51
C ALA A 111 4.13 11.46 -12.36
N GLN A 112 4.74 10.96 -11.29
CA GLN A 112 4.05 10.49 -10.09
C GLN A 112 3.40 11.66 -9.33
N ARG A 113 4.13 12.78 -9.17
CA ARG A 113 3.58 14.00 -8.55
C ARG A 113 2.42 14.57 -9.36
N GLN A 114 2.54 14.60 -10.68
CA GLN A 114 1.48 15.07 -11.56
C GLN A 114 0.25 14.16 -11.47
N GLY A 115 0.44 12.83 -11.50
CA GLY A 115 -0.64 11.88 -11.33
C GLY A 115 -1.41 12.07 -10.00
N THR A 116 -0.73 12.37 -8.90
CA THR A 116 -1.39 12.69 -7.62
C THR A 116 -2.22 13.98 -7.71
N LYS A 117 -1.71 15.03 -8.35
CA LYS A 117 -2.47 16.27 -8.57
C LYS A 117 -3.70 16.03 -9.46
N ASP A 118 -3.54 15.22 -10.50
CA ASP A 118 -4.63 14.89 -11.42
C ASP A 118 -5.72 14.07 -10.71
N ALA A 119 -5.33 13.12 -9.85
CA ALA A 119 -6.27 12.37 -9.02
C ALA A 119 -7.07 13.30 -8.10
N ALA A 120 -6.40 14.27 -7.46
CA ALA A 120 -7.06 15.26 -6.61
C ALA A 120 -8.01 16.16 -7.41
N ARG A 121 -7.60 16.61 -8.61
CA ARG A 121 -8.47 17.39 -9.50
C ARG A 121 -9.71 16.60 -9.91
N LEU A 122 -9.56 15.32 -10.27
CA LEU A 122 -10.68 14.43 -10.60
C LEU A 122 -11.61 14.19 -9.40
N ALA A 123 -11.08 14.23 -8.18
CA ALA A 123 -11.86 14.16 -6.94
C ALA A 123 -12.56 15.48 -6.59
N GLY A 124 -12.34 16.56 -7.35
CA GLY A 124 -12.89 17.89 -7.08
C GLY A 124 -12.15 18.65 -5.98
N LEU A 125 -10.90 18.29 -5.68
CA LEU A 125 -10.12 18.89 -4.60
C LEU A 125 -9.17 19.95 -5.10
N HIS A 126 -9.18 21.12 -4.46
CA HIS A 126 -8.23 22.18 -4.69
C HIS A 126 -6.91 21.89 -3.95
N VAL A 127 -5.88 21.45 -4.69
CA VAL A 127 -4.57 21.13 -4.11
C VAL A 127 -3.78 22.41 -3.89
N LEU A 128 -3.61 22.79 -2.61
CA LEU A 128 -2.79 23.93 -2.21
C LEU A 128 -1.29 23.63 -2.37
N ARG A 129 -0.89 22.41 -1.98
CA ARG A 129 0.50 21.97 -2.05
C ARG A 129 0.61 20.45 -2.04
N LEU A 130 1.58 19.92 -2.78
CA LEU A 130 2.11 18.59 -2.49
C LEU A 130 3.25 18.72 -1.49
N LEU A 131 3.17 17.97 -0.39
CA LEU A 131 4.17 17.98 0.67
C LEU A 131 4.92 16.66 0.67
N ASN A 132 6.24 16.69 0.82
CA ASN A 132 7.00 15.45 0.95
C ASN A 132 6.66 14.78 2.29
N GLU A 133 6.39 13.47 2.28
CA GLU A 133 6.10 12.64 3.44
C GLU A 133 7.11 12.85 4.59
N PRO A 134 8.44 12.77 4.37
CA PRO A 134 9.39 12.98 5.46
C PRO A 134 9.40 14.41 6.01
N THR A 135 9.06 15.41 5.18
CA THR A 135 8.91 16.79 5.65
C THR A 135 7.65 16.95 6.49
N ALA A 136 6.54 16.32 6.09
CA ALA A 136 5.30 16.31 6.87
C ALA A 136 5.52 15.66 8.26
N ALA A 137 6.23 14.52 8.30
CA ALA A 137 6.60 13.85 9.54
C ALA A 137 7.52 14.71 10.41
N ALA A 138 8.52 15.37 9.80
CA ALA A 138 9.42 16.28 10.51
C ALA A 138 8.68 17.49 11.10
N ILE A 139 7.71 18.05 10.37
CA ILE A 139 6.85 19.14 10.86
C ILE A 139 6.06 18.67 12.07
N ALA A 140 5.42 17.50 12.00
CA ALA A 140 4.68 16.94 13.13
C ALA A 140 5.57 16.70 14.37
N TYR A 141 6.81 16.24 14.17
CA TYR A 141 7.76 16.03 15.26
C TYR A 141 8.36 17.34 15.83
N GLY A 142 8.71 18.28 14.96
CA GLY A 142 9.43 19.51 15.31
C GLY A 142 8.54 20.59 15.92
N LEU A 143 7.26 20.68 15.50
CA LEU A 143 6.31 21.64 16.06
C LEU A 143 6.04 21.40 17.54
N ASP A 144 5.91 20.14 17.97
CA ASP A 144 5.55 19.81 19.35
C ASP A 144 6.75 19.76 20.30
N SER A 145 7.95 19.47 19.78
CA SER A 145 9.12 19.22 20.62
C SER A 145 10.01 20.43 20.86
N GLY A 146 9.93 21.48 20.03
CA GLY A 146 10.82 22.64 20.08
C GLY A 146 12.31 22.31 19.90
N LYS A 147 12.62 21.07 19.48
CA LYS A 147 13.99 20.57 19.38
C LYS A 147 14.63 21.06 18.08
N GLU A 148 15.78 21.71 18.20
CA GLU A 148 16.66 21.96 17.07
C GLU A 148 17.66 20.81 16.88
N GLY A 149 18.23 20.70 15.68
CA GLY A 149 19.29 19.74 15.39
C GLY A 149 19.08 18.98 14.08
N VAL A 150 19.89 17.95 13.89
CA VAL A 150 19.79 17.04 12.74
C VAL A 150 18.94 15.84 13.14
N ILE A 151 17.94 15.54 12.33
CA ILE A 151 17.02 14.41 12.51
C ILE A 151 17.09 13.49 11.29
N ALA A 152 16.91 12.19 11.55
CA ALA A 152 16.66 11.20 10.50
C ALA A 152 15.18 10.81 10.56
N VAL A 153 14.48 10.97 9.44
CA VAL A 153 13.10 10.48 9.28
C VAL A 153 13.17 9.20 8.47
N TYR A 154 12.92 8.08 9.16
CA TYR A 154 12.80 6.75 8.57
C TYR A 154 11.33 6.43 8.38
N ASP A 155 10.87 6.35 7.12
CA ASP A 155 9.49 6.07 6.76
C ASP A 155 9.43 4.78 5.93
N LEU A 156 8.94 3.70 6.56
CA LEU A 156 8.69 2.42 5.90
C LEU A 156 7.18 2.19 5.85
N GLY A 157 6.56 2.63 4.76
CA GLY A 157 5.13 2.49 4.52
C GLY A 157 4.75 1.10 3.96
N GLY A 158 3.49 0.95 3.54
CA GLY A 158 3.04 -0.27 2.86
C GLY A 158 3.66 -0.45 1.46
N GLY A 159 3.93 0.66 0.78
CA GLY A 159 4.32 0.68 -0.63
C GLY A 159 5.75 1.15 -0.93
N THR A 160 6.30 1.97 -0.05
CA THR A 160 7.52 2.75 -0.29
C THR A 160 8.34 2.85 0.99
N PHE A 161 9.64 2.99 0.81
CA PHE A 161 10.62 3.27 1.85
C PHE A 161 11.32 4.59 1.53
N ASP A 162 11.31 5.52 2.47
CA ASP A 162 12.02 6.79 2.38
C ASP A 162 12.85 7.01 3.66
N ILE A 163 14.07 7.49 3.49
CA ILE A 163 14.93 7.98 4.58
C ILE A 163 15.37 9.40 4.24
N SER A 164 15.17 10.34 5.14
CA SER A 164 15.61 11.71 4.95
C SER A 164 16.37 12.23 6.16
N ILE A 165 17.48 12.92 5.90
CA ILE A 165 18.24 13.64 6.90
C ILE A 165 17.85 15.11 6.79
N LEU A 166 17.23 15.64 7.85
CA LEU A 166 16.78 17.02 7.91
C LEU A 166 17.51 17.77 9.02
N ARG A 167 17.79 19.04 8.80
CA ARG A 167 18.20 19.97 9.85
C ARG A 167 17.03 20.86 10.21
N LEU A 168 16.69 20.91 11.49
CA LEU A 168 15.74 21.86 12.05
C LEU A 168 16.52 22.94 12.79
N SER A 169 16.38 24.19 12.33
CA SER A 169 16.95 25.35 13.00
C SER A 169 15.99 26.53 12.88
N ARG A 170 15.64 27.15 14.01
CA ARG A 170 14.75 28.32 14.09
C ARG A 170 13.43 28.13 13.35
N GLY A 171 12.85 26.94 13.45
CA GLY A 171 11.58 26.59 12.78
C GLY A 171 11.69 26.34 11.27
N VAL A 172 12.88 26.40 10.69
CA VAL A 172 13.13 26.07 9.28
C VAL A 172 13.63 24.64 9.16
N PHE A 173 13.00 23.87 8.28
CA PHE A 173 13.42 22.52 7.90
C PHE A 173 14.24 22.57 6.61
N GLU A 174 15.51 22.18 6.71
CA GLU A 174 16.43 22.02 5.58
C GLU A 174 16.61 20.52 5.31
N VAL A 175 16.36 20.06 4.08
CA VAL A 175 16.65 18.68 3.67
C VAL A 175 18.13 18.59 3.30
N LEU A 176 18.92 17.85 4.09
CA LEU A 176 20.35 17.67 3.86
C LEU A 176 20.63 16.52 2.89
N ALA A 177 19.88 15.43 3.04
CA ALA A 177 19.96 14.26 2.19
C ALA A 177 18.63 13.52 2.20
N THR A 178 18.36 12.80 1.11
CA THR A 178 17.25 11.87 1.02
C THR A 178 17.79 10.57 0.39
N GLY A 179 17.19 9.44 0.75
CA GLY A 179 17.46 8.06 0.30
C GLY A 179 16.13 7.29 0.27
N GLY A 180 16.04 6.17 -0.45
CA GLY A 180 14.82 5.36 -0.40
C GLY A 180 14.66 4.36 -1.54
N ASP A 181 13.54 3.64 -1.51
CA ASP A 181 13.08 2.74 -2.57
C ASP A 181 11.56 2.85 -2.74
N SER A 182 11.14 3.31 -3.92
CA SER A 182 9.73 3.47 -4.33
C SER A 182 8.98 2.15 -4.56
N ALA A 183 9.65 1.00 -4.45
CA ALA A 183 9.09 -0.32 -4.66
C ALA A 183 9.26 -1.26 -3.45
N LEU A 184 9.75 -0.76 -2.30
CA LEU A 184 9.93 -1.53 -1.08
C LEU A 184 8.97 -1.05 0.01
N GLY A 185 8.25 -1.95 0.67
CA GLY A 185 7.39 -1.61 1.80
C GLY A 185 6.72 -2.82 2.42
N GLY A 186 5.75 -2.57 3.29
CA GLY A 186 4.96 -3.57 4.00
C GLY A 186 4.36 -4.68 3.12
N ASP A 187 3.93 -4.35 1.90
CA ASP A 187 3.35 -5.32 0.95
C ASP A 187 4.37 -6.42 0.59
N ASP A 188 5.66 -6.07 0.49
CA ASP A 188 6.72 -7.03 0.16
C ASP A 188 6.89 -8.05 1.29
N PHE A 189 6.86 -7.59 2.55
CA PHE A 189 6.85 -8.49 3.71
C PHE A 189 5.59 -9.36 3.75
N ASP A 190 4.43 -8.82 3.38
CA ASP A 190 3.17 -9.58 3.34
C ASP A 190 3.24 -10.70 2.31
N HIS A 191 3.78 -10.43 1.11
CA HIS A 191 3.97 -11.44 0.08
C HIS A 191 4.96 -12.54 0.51
N LEU A 192 6.09 -12.16 1.12
CA LEU A 192 7.08 -13.13 1.61
C LEU A 192 6.49 -14.03 2.70
N LEU A 193 5.69 -13.46 3.62
CA LEU A 193 5.05 -14.22 4.68
C LEU A 193 3.89 -15.09 4.16
N ALA A 194 3.11 -14.60 3.20
CA ALA A 194 2.06 -15.38 2.53
C ALA A 194 2.65 -16.60 1.79
N ASP A 195 3.78 -16.40 1.10
CA ASP A 195 4.54 -17.47 0.47
C ASP A 195 4.99 -18.53 1.48
N TYR A 196 5.53 -18.09 2.61
CA TYR A 196 5.96 -18.97 3.70
C TYR A 196 4.78 -19.76 4.29
N ILE A 197 3.67 -19.10 4.61
CA ILE A 197 2.45 -19.73 5.12
C ILE A 197 1.94 -20.78 4.15
N ARG A 198 1.91 -20.46 2.85
CA ARG A 198 1.50 -21.37 1.79
C ARG A 198 2.36 -22.64 1.78
N GLU A 199 3.68 -22.49 1.83
CA GLU A 199 4.64 -23.59 1.84
C GLU A 199 4.46 -24.47 3.09
N GLN A 200 4.36 -23.86 4.27
CA GLN A 200 4.13 -24.59 5.53
C GLN A 200 2.77 -25.31 5.58
N ALA A 201 1.74 -24.74 4.94
CA ALA A 201 0.43 -25.36 4.83
C ALA A 201 0.35 -26.45 3.74
N GLY A 202 1.41 -26.64 2.94
CA GLY A 202 1.43 -27.62 1.84
C GLY A 202 0.48 -27.27 0.69
N ILE A 203 0.21 -25.98 0.47
CA ILE A 203 -0.67 -25.50 -0.60
C ILE A 203 0.17 -25.29 -1.86
N ALA A 204 0.12 -26.22 -2.80
CA ALA A 204 0.91 -26.15 -4.03
C ALA A 204 0.32 -25.20 -5.09
N ASP A 205 -1.00 -25.00 -5.08
CA ASP A 205 -1.70 -24.21 -6.08
C ASP A 205 -1.45 -22.70 -5.91
N ARG A 206 -1.05 -22.05 -7.00
CA ARG A 206 -0.85 -20.60 -7.13
C ARG A 206 -1.83 -19.94 -8.09
N SER A 207 -2.68 -20.73 -8.77
CA SER A 207 -3.56 -20.27 -9.83
C SER A 207 -4.87 -19.68 -9.30
N ASP A 208 -5.34 -20.11 -8.12
CA ASP A 208 -6.54 -19.56 -7.50
C ASP A 208 -6.25 -18.23 -6.79
N ASN A 209 -6.57 -17.11 -7.47
CA ASN A 209 -6.41 -15.76 -6.93
C ASN A 209 -7.14 -15.54 -5.60
N ARG A 210 -8.27 -16.22 -5.36
CA ARG A 210 -8.99 -16.11 -4.08
C ARG A 210 -8.15 -16.73 -2.96
N VAL A 211 -7.60 -17.92 -3.18
CA VAL A 211 -6.71 -18.58 -2.21
C VAL A 211 -5.46 -17.73 -1.97
N GLN A 212 -4.85 -17.16 -3.02
CA GLN A 212 -3.71 -16.26 -2.85
C GLN A 212 -4.07 -15.03 -2.01
N ARG A 213 -5.28 -14.48 -2.20
CA ARG A 213 -5.73 -13.34 -1.42
C ARG A 213 -6.01 -13.70 0.04
N GLU A 214 -6.66 -14.84 0.30
CA GLU A 214 -6.90 -15.34 1.66
C GLU A 214 -5.58 -15.59 2.41
N LEU A 215 -4.56 -16.13 1.72
CA LEU A 215 -3.20 -16.27 2.26
C LEU A 215 -2.55 -14.92 2.56
N LEU A 216 -2.71 -13.93 1.68
CA LEU A 216 -2.17 -12.59 1.89
C LEU A 216 -2.85 -11.88 3.08
N ASP A 217 -4.17 -12.01 3.23
CA ASP A 217 -4.89 -11.45 4.37
C ASP A 217 -4.48 -12.11 5.69
N ALA A 218 -4.26 -13.43 5.69
CA ALA A 218 -3.72 -14.16 6.82
C ALA A 218 -2.29 -13.72 7.17
N ALA A 219 -1.44 -13.49 6.16
CA ALA A 219 -0.08 -12.98 6.33
C ALA A 219 -0.08 -11.56 6.91
N ILE A 220 -0.90 -10.65 6.40
CA ILE A 220 -1.04 -9.28 6.93
C ILE A 220 -1.44 -9.32 8.41
N ALA A 221 -2.46 -10.12 8.74
CA ALA A 221 -2.92 -10.26 10.12
C ALA A 221 -1.83 -10.82 11.04
N ALA A 222 -1.10 -11.85 10.57
CA ALA A 222 0.02 -12.44 11.30
C ALA A 222 1.18 -11.45 11.50
N LYS A 223 1.59 -10.74 10.46
CA LYS A 223 2.65 -9.72 10.51
C LYS A 223 2.33 -8.63 11.52
N ILE A 224 1.10 -8.12 11.50
CA ILE A 224 0.64 -7.10 12.46
C ILE A 224 0.65 -7.67 13.88
N ALA A 225 0.08 -8.85 14.10
CA ALA A 225 0.05 -9.46 15.43
C ALA A 225 1.46 -9.75 16.01
N LEU A 226 2.41 -10.12 15.15
CA LEU A 226 3.81 -10.35 15.53
C LEU A 226 4.57 -9.06 15.92
N SER A 227 3.96 -7.88 15.75
CA SER A 227 4.56 -6.63 16.24
C SER A 227 4.46 -6.51 17.76
N ASP A 228 3.47 -7.17 18.38
CA ASP A 228 3.20 -7.13 19.82
C ASP A 228 3.36 -8.52 20.50
N ALA A 229 3.67 -9.56 19.73
CA ALA A 229 3.79 -10.92 20.22
C ALA A 229 4.92 -11.69 19.52
N ASP A 230 5.63 -12.53 20.27
CA ASP A 230 6.73 -13.35 19.72
C ASP A 230 6.23 -14.42 18.74
N THR A 231 4.99 -14.88 18.92
CA THR A 231 4.36 -15.92 18.09
C THR A 231 2.89 -15.63 17.82
N VAL A 232 2.39 -16.11 16.68
CA VAL A 232 0.97 -16.03 16.30
C VAL A 232 0.50 -17.35 15.70
N ARG A 233 -0.74 -17.74 16.01
CA ARG A 233 -1.41 -18.85 15.31
C ARG A 233 -2.14 -18.33 14.09
N VAL A 234 -1.88 -18.96 12.95
CA VAL A 234 -2.51 -18.66 11.66
C VAL A 234 -3.29 -19.87 11.19
N ASN A 235 -4.57 -19.66 10.88
CA ASN A 235 -5.43 -20.69 10.32
C ASN A 235 -5.67 -20.37 8.85
N VAL A 236 -5.31 -21.31 7.97
CA VAL A 236 -5.58 -21.20 6.53
C VAL A 236 -6.38 -22.40 6.06
N ALA A 237 -7.43 -22.16 5.29
CA ALA A 237 -8.19 -23.23 4.67
C ALA A 237 -7.33 -23.87 3.58
N ALA A 238 -7.17 -25.20 3.62
CA ALA A 238 -6.66 -25.91 2.46
C ALA A 238 -7.69 -25.76 1.34
N GLY A 239 -7.23 -25.38 0.14
CA GLY A 239 -8.09 -25.03 -1.01
C GLY A 239 -9.22 -26.01 -1.31
N ARG A 240 -10.18 -25.57 -2.16
CA ARG A 240 -11.47 -26.23 -2.44
C ARG A 240 -11.40 -27.78 -2.33
N GLY A 241 -12.02 -28.32 -1.29
CA GLY A 241 -12.20 -29.76 -1.10
C GLY A 241 -11.34 -30.42 -0.02
N ARG A 242 -10.43 -29.69 0.65
CA ARG A 242 -9.73 -30.20 1.84
C ARG A 242 -10.32 -29.57 3.11
N SER A 243 -10.90 -30.40 3.98
CA SER A 243 -11.54 -29.99 5.24
C SER A 243 -10.55 -29.67 6.38
N LEU A 244 -9.25 -29.81 6.16
CA LEU A 244 -8.24 -29.53 7.18
C LEU A 244 -7.74 -28.09 7.01
N ALA A 245 -8.24 -27.20 7.86
CA ALA A 245 -7.56 -25.94 8.13
C ALA A 245 -6.20 -26.27 8.77
N SER A 246 -5.12 -25.81 8.15
CA SER A 246 -3.79 -25.92 8.74
C SER A 246 -3.64 -24.80 9.77
N SER A 247 -3.47 -25.17 11.04
CA SER A 247 -3.10 -24.23 12.11
C SER A 247 -1.59 -24.19 12.23
N LEU A 248 -0.98 -23.07 11.85
CA LEU A 248 0.46 -22.86 11.89
C LEU A 248 0.81 -21.90 13.03
N THR A 249 1.89 -22.17 13.75
CA THR A 249 2.48 -21.18 14.67
C THR A 249 3.67 -20.53 14.00
N ILE A 250 3.61 -19.21 13.82
CA ILE A 250 4.66 -18.41 13.18
C ILE A 250 5.37 -17.58 14.24
N SER A 251 6.69 -17.41 14.11
CA SER A 251 7.49 -16.51 14.96
C SER A 251 8.47 -15.67 14.14
N PHE A 252 8.68 -14.42 14.56
CA PHE A 252 9.45 -13.42 13.79
C PHE A 252 10.94 -13.80 13.54
N PRO A 253 11.68 -14.44 14.48
CA PRO A 253 13.08 -14.77 14.20
C PRO A 253 13.26 -16.02 13.32
N ARG A 254 12.23 -16.81 13.01
CA ARG A 254 12.37 -18.06 12.21
C ARG A 254 12.08 -17.90 10.72
N TRP A 255 11.20 -16.99 10.30
CA TRP A 255 10.82 -16.89 8.88
C TRP A 255 11.79 -16.03 8.05
N LEU A 256 12.29 -14.92 8.62
CA LEU A 256 13.30 -14.06 7.98
C LEU A 256 14.67 -14.76 7.93
N SER A 257 15.07 -15.44 9.00
CA SER A 257 16.35 -16.16 9.06
C SER A 257 16.38 -17.39 8.14
N ALA A 258 15.31 -18.18 8.07
CA ALA A 258 15.23 -19.35 7.19
C ALA A 258 15.37 -19.00 5.70
N ARG A 259 15.01 -17.77 5.31
CA ARG A 259 15.01 -17.34 3.89
C ARG A 259 16.19 -16.42 3.52
N TYR A 260 16.71 -15.63 4.45
CA TYR A 260 17.72 -14.60 4.16
C TYR A 260 18.97 -14.63 5.06
N TRP A 261 18.96 -15.38 6.17
CA TRP A 261 20.13 -15.54 7.03
C TRP A 261 20.22 -16.95 7.64
N PRO A 262 20.42 -17.99 6.82
CA PRO A 262 20.42 -19.38 7.29
C PRO A 262 21.50 -19.68 8.33
N ALA A 263 22.55 -18.86 8.42
CA ALA A 263 23.65 -19.02 9.38
C ALA A 263 23.32 -18.64 10.83
N VAL A 264 22.16 -18.03 11.12
CA VAL A 264 21.74 -17.64 12.50
C VAL A 264 20.51 -18.44 12.96
N ALA A 265 20.02 -19.36 12.15
CA ALA A 265 18.84 -20.17 12.46
C ALA A 265 19.13 -21.45 13.30
N HIS A 266 20.32 -21.56 13.91
CA HIS A 266 20.74 -22.69 14.75
C HIS A 266 21.07 -22.25 16.17
#